data_AF-A0A090LLU2-F1
#
_entry.id   AF-A0A090LLU2-F1
#
_cell.length_a   1.000
_cell.length_b   1.000
_cell.length_c   1.000
_cell.angle_alpha   90.00
_cell.angle_beta   90.00
_cell.angle_gamma   90.00
#
_symmetry.space_group_name_H-M   'P 1'
#
loop_
_entity.id
_entity.type
_entity.pdbx_description
1 polymer ?
#
loop_
_entity_poly.entity_id
_entity_poly.type
_entity_poly.pdbx_seq_one_letter_code
_entity_poly.pdbx_strand_id
1 'polypeptide(L)'
;MRHLFSKFHFVFNFSKLSISTTRNSGSVESSLQKLEQLSLAKLANNPYIVTPEAWVTTLSKVEHDNVDIIRLNPDIFRHAPRLDLLHRNVTWQLNYRNLQLTKQLTRAEMPGGGKKPWPQKKTGRAHVGSIRSPQFIRGGFAHGVRGPKTWFYMLPDAIRLKGLCVALTIKHIQNDLVIVDDFSTLESDSKDFLNDIAESRNWGYSVLFVEENAEVAANLVKATEDLPSFNIMPLYGLNCFSIMKYDTLVLSKKALLKLEERILFHFNRSETLLKKYKYKDIKEKILNEGSDENNEKYAPFI
;
A
#
# COMPACT_ATOMS: atom_id res chain seq x y z
N MET A 1 7.96 5.67 50.83
CA MET A 1 8.92 5.10 49.85
C MET A 1 8.90 5.93 48.57
N ARG A 2 9.46 7.15 48.67
CA ARG A 2 9.80 8.01 47.54
C ARG A 2 11.31 8.05 47.52
N HIS A 3 11.96 7.59 46.46
CA HIS A 3 13.27 8.03 45.98
C HIS A 3 13.77 7.12 44.86
N LEU A 4 14.57 7.72 43.97
CA LEU A 4 15.35 7.14 42.87
C LEU A 4 14.59 7.04 41.55
N PHE A 5 14.68 8.09 40.73
CA PHE A 5 15.57 8.07 39.58
C PHE A 5 15.97 9.51 39.21
N SER A 6 17.25 9.67 38.93
CA SER A 6 17.97 10.93 38.84
C SER A 6 17.87 11.60 37.48
N LYS A 7 17.72 12.93 37.54
CA LYS A 7 18.20 13.97 36.62
C LYS A 7 19.14 13.50 35.49
N PHE A 8 18.67 13.65 34.25
CA PHE A 8 19.49 14.16 33.15
C PHE A 8 18.73 15.33 32.52
N HIS A 9 19.28 16.52 32.68
CA HIS A 9 18.75 17.77 32.15
C HIS A 9 19.63 18.15 30.96
N PHE A 10 19.12 17.98 29.74
CA PHE A 10 19.75 18.53 28.54
C PHE A 10 18.98 19.80 28.17
N VAL A 11 19.58 20.94 28.48
CA VAL A 11 19.09 22.25 28.06
C VAL A 11 19.61 22.47 26.64
N PHE A 12 18.75 22.37 25.64
CA PHE A 12 19.06 22.85 24.29
C PHE A 12 18.54 24.29 24.15
N ASN A 13 19.49 25.21 24.02
CA ASN A 13 19.27 26.61 23.66
C ASN A 13 18.68 26.67 22.25
N PHE A 14 17.41 27.05 22.11
CA PHE A 14 16.83 27.47 20.84
C PHE A 14 17.02 28.97 20.71
N SER A 15 18.12 29.38 20.06
CA SER A 15 18.24 30.75 19.56
C SER A 15 18.64 30.74 18.09
N LYS A 16 17.69 31.22 17.27
CA LYS A 16 17.85 31.74 15.91
C LYS A 16 18.33 30.74 14.84
N LEU A 17 17.39 29.95 14.33
CA LEU A 17 17.41 29.51 12.94
C LEU A 17 16.24 30.18 12.23
N SER A 18 16.55 31.22 11.45
CA SER A 18 15.65 31.81 10.48
C SER A 18 15.35 30.75 9.41
N ILE A 19 14.14 30.21 9.44
CA ILE A 19 13.64 29.29 8.41
C ILE A 19 13.29 30.15 7.20
N SER A 20 14.22 30.25 6.25
CA SER A 20 13.91 30.72 4.91
C SER A 20 13.05 29.64 4.24
N THR A 21 11.80 29.99 3.98
CA THR A 21 10.88 29.17 3.17
C THR A 21 11.38 29.21 1.74
N THR A 22 12.25 28.26 1.37
CA THR A 22 12.62 28.01 -0.02
C THR A 22 11.61 27.04 -0.59
N ARG A 23 10.93 27.44 -1.68
CA ARG A 23 9.97 26.60 -2.39
C ARG A 23 10.67 25.34 -2.89
N ASN A 24 10.07 24.19 -2.61
CA ASN A 24 10.55 22.83 -2.88
C ASN A 24 10.54 22.45 -4.38
N SER A 25 10.92 23.34 -5.30
CA SER A 25 10.84 23.08 -6.75
C SER A 25 11.85 22.03 -7.23
N GLY A 26 13.03 21.94 -6.58
CA GLY A 26 14.09 21.02 -6.99
C GLY A 26 13.81 19.52 -6.77
N SER A 27 12.95 19.15 -5.81
CA SER A 27 12.59 17.73 -5.59
C SER A 27 11.61 17.20 -6.65
N VAL A 28 10.74 18.07 -7.16
CA VAL A 28 9.77 17.71 -8.22
C VAL A 28 10.48 17.60 -9.56
N GLU A 29 11.37 18.52 -9.91
CA GLU A 29 12.14 18.46 -11.17
C GLU A 29 13.07 17.24 -11.22
N SER A 30 13.74 16.89 -10.11
CA SER A 30 14.60 15.70 -10.06
C SER A 30 13.82 14.38 -10.15
N SER A 31 12.62 14.31 -9.56
CA SER A 31 11.75 13.14 -9.72
C SER A 31 11.18 13.03 -11.13
N LEU A 32 10.84 14.14 -11.78
CA LEU A 32 10.44 14.17 -13.19
C LEU A 32 11.57 13.68 -14.13
N GLN A 33 12.80 14.17 -13.95
CA GLN A 33 13.96 13.70 -14.74
C GLN A 33 14.19 12.19 -14.55
N LYS A 34 14.05 11.69 -13.33
CA LYS A 34 14.20 10.27 -13.02
C LYS A 34 13.05 9.43 -13.59
N LEU A 35 11.83 9.97 -13.60
CA LEU A 35 10.67 9.37 -14.25
C LEU A 35 10.87 9.29 -15.76
N GLU A 36 11.36 10.35 -16.40
CA GLU A 36 11.71 10.33 -17.82
C GLU A 36 12.74 9.25 -18.12
N GLN A 37 13.77 9.10 -17.27
CA GLN A 37 14.79 8.07 -17.40
C GLN A 37 14.25 6.64 -17.20
N LEU A 38 13.29 6.45 -16.28
CA LEU A 38 12.67 5.15 -15.98
C LEU A 38 11.55 4.79 -16.97
N SER A 39 10.88 5.79 -17.54
CA SER A 39 9.92 5.62 -18.61
C SER A 39 10.68 5.08 -19.83
N LEU A 40 10.27 3.93 -20.34
CA LEU A 40 10.97 3.33 -21.48
C LEU A 40 10.92 4.31 -22.65
N ALA A 41 12.06 4.53 -23.31
CA ALA A 41 12.15 5.15 -24.65
C ALA A 41 11.23 4.48 -25.70
N LYS A 42 10.67 3.30 -25.38
CA LYS A 42 9.63 2.62 -26.17
C LYS A 42 8.28 3.35 -26.19
N LEU A 43 7.95 4.13 -25.14
CA LEU A 43 6.69 4.85 -25.04
C LEU A 43 6.69 6.12 -25.90
N ALA A 44 7.77 6.90 -25.84
CA ALA A 44 7.89 8.16 -26.57
C ALA A 44 7.80 8.01 -28.11
N ASN A 45 8.15 6.83 -28.65
CA ASN A 45 8.25 6.60 -30.09
C ASN A 45 7.18 5.66 -30.66
N ASN A 46 6.20 5.21 -29.86
CA ASN A 46 5.18 4.27 -30.33
C ASN A 46 3.88 4.99 -30.70
N PRO A 47 3.52 5.08 -32.01
CA PRO A 47 2.32 5.78 -32.46
C PRO A 47 1.01 5.09 -32.03
N TYR A 48 1.07 3.84 -31.57
CA TYR A 48 -0.11 3.06 -31.17
C TYR A 48 -0.46 3.20 -29.69
N ILE A 49 0.40 3.84 -28.88
CA ILE A 49 0.14 4.02 -27.45
C ILE A 49 -0.36 5.44 -27.22
N VAL A 50 -1.60 5.56 -26.78
CA VAL A 50 -2.19 6.85 -26.39
C VAL A 50 -1.92 7.09 -24.92
N THR A 51 -1.19 8.16 -24.61
CA THR A 51 -0.89 8.61 -23.24
C THR A 51 -2.16 9.11 -22.57
N PRO A 52 -2.58 8.55 -21.41
CA PRO A 52 -3.69 9.08 -20.64
C PRO A 52 -3.34 10.45 -20.04
N GLU A 53 -4.34 11.31 -19.92
CA GLU A 53 -4.21 12.64 -19.33
C GLU A 53 -5.24 12.80 -18.22
N ALA A 54 -4.94 13.62 -17.22
CA ALA A 54 -5.84 13.91 -16.11
C ALA A 54 -5.69 15.38 -15.68
N TRP A 55 -6.80 15.95 -15.20
CA TRP A 55 -6.84 17.32 -14.69
C TRP A 55 -6.16 17.41 -13.32
N VAL A 56 -5.38 18.45 -13.13
CA VAL A 56 -4.84 18.86 -11.82
C VAL A 56 -5.75 19.94 -11.26
N THR A 57 -6.30 19.66 -10.10
CA THR A 57 -7.28 20.51 -9.41
C THR A 57 -6.70 21.12 -8.13
N THR A 58 -7.34 22.17 -7.62
CA THR A 58 -6.97 22.82 -6.34
C THR A 58 -8.09 22.63 -5.32
N LEU A 59 -7.77 22.68 -4.02
CA LEU A 59 -8.76 22.56 -2.92
C LEU A 59 -9.17 23.90 -2.30
N SER A 60 -8.78 25.02 -2.91
CA SER A 60 -9.08 26.34 -2.36
C SER A 60 -10.55 26.71 -2.51
N LYS A 61 -11.15 26.41 -3.65
CA LYS A 61 -12.57 26.69 -3.93
C LYS A 61 -13.41 25.43 -3.79
N VAL A 62 -14.70 25.59 -3.48
CA VAL A 62 -15.66 24.48 -3.47
C VAL A 62 -15.83 23.93 -4.90
N GLU A 63 -16.10 24.82 -5.84
CA GLU A 63 -16.26 24.48 -7.26
C GLU A 63 -14.96 23.91 -7.88
N HIS A 64 -15.11 23.23 -9.02
CA HIS A 64 -14.02 22.61 -9.74
C HIS A 64 -13.12 23.68 -10.40
N ASP A 65 -11.87 23.79 -9.95
CA ASP A 65 -10.87 24.70 -10.51
C ASP A 65 -9.74 23.89 -11.18
N ASN A 66 -9.69 23.94 -12.51
CA ASN A 66 -8.72 23.21 -13.34
C ASN A 66 -7.49 24.06 -13.58
N VAL A 67 -6.38 23.71 -12.93
CA VAL A 67 -5.14 24.49 -13.01
C VAL A 67 -4.24 24.02 -14.15
N ASP A 68 -4.08 22.71 -14.28
CA ASP A 68 -3.08 22.10 -15.18
C ASP A 68 -3.59 20.75 -15.71
N ILE A 69 -2.97 20.23 -16.75
CA ILE A 69 -3.21 18.88 -17.29
C ILE A 69 -1.91 18.09 -17.14
N ILE A 70 -1.98 16.97 -16.43
CA ILE A 70 -0.84 16.08 -16.25
C ILE A 70 -1.00 14.83 -17.11
N ARG A 71 0.10 14.44 -17.77
CA ARG A 71 0.21 13.20 -18.52
C ARG A 71 0.55 12.05 -17.59
N LEU A 72 -0.22 10.98 -17.67
CA LEU A 72 -0.08 9.78 -16.85
C LEU A 72 0.63 8.69 -17.65
N ASN A 73 1.40 7.84 -16.96
CA ASN A 73 2.07 6.74 -17.64
C ASN A 73 1.06 5.66 -18.09
N PRO A 74 0.97 5.33 -19.40
CA PRO A 74 0.01 4.35 -19.90
C PRO A 74 0.24 2.92 -19.39
N ASP A 75 1.48 2.53 -19.04
CA ASP A 75 1.73 1.19 -18.50
C ASP A 75 1.07 0.98 -17.12
N ILE A 76 0.83 2.08 -16.39
CA ILE A 76 0.25 2.08 -15.04
C ILE A 76 -1.26 2.34 -15.10
N PHE A 77 -1.66 3.40 -15.80
CA PHE A 77 -3.04 3.91 -15.81
C PHE A 77 -3.88 3.42 -16.99
N ARG A 78 -3.27 2.71 -17.95
CA ARG A 78 -3.96 2.09 -19.09
C ARG A 78 -3.61 0.59 -19.21
N HIS A 79 -3.39 -0.05 -18.07
CA HIS A 79 -3.21 -1.51 -18.02
C HIS A 79 -4.54 -2.21 -18.32
N ALA A 80 -4.52 -3.35 -19.00
CA ALA A 80 -5.74 -4.13 -19.26
C ALA A 80 -6.51 -4.42 -17.95
N PRO A 81 -7.82 -4.13 -17.87
CA PRO A 81 -8.61 -4.21 -16.64
C PRO A 81 -8.86 -5.66 -16.20
N ARG A 82 -7.86 -6.26 -15.56
CA ARG A 82 -7.82 -7.66 -15.12
C ARG A 82 -8.37 -7.81 -13.70
N LEU A 83 -9.69 -7.97 -13.60
CA LEU A 83 -10.41 -8.12 -12.32
C LEU A 83 -9.93 -9.33 -11.51
N ASP A 84 -9.41 -10.37 -12.17
CA ASP A 84 -8.84 -11.55 -11.52
C ASP A 84 -7.63 -11.23 -10.63
N LEU A 85 -6.74 -10.35 -11.12
CA LEU A 85 -5.56 -9.92 -10.37
C LEU A 85 -5.93 -9.02 -9.19
N LEU A 86 -6.94 -8.17 -9.38
CA LEU A 86 -7.47 -7.31 -8.33
C LEU A 86 -8.12 -8.15 -7.22
N HIS A 87 -8.98 -9.11 -7.58
CA HIS A 87 -9.59 -10.05 -6.64
C HIS A 87 -8.54 -10.85 -5.85
N ARG A 88 -7.50 -11.37 -6.52
CA ARG A 88 -6.39 -12.08 -5.85
C ARG A 88 -5.67 -11.20 -4.83
N ASN A 89 -5.45 -9.93 -5.14
CA ASN A 89 -4.80 -8.99 -4.22
C ASN A 89 -5.66 -8.68 -3.00
N VAL A 90 -6.94 -8.40 -3.21
CA VAL A 90 -7.89 -8.10 -2.13
C VAL A 90 -8.05 -9.32 -1.21
N THR A 91 -8.28 -10.50 -1.77
CA THR A 91 -8.40 -11.74 -0.98
C THR A 91 -7.11 -12.09 -0.25
N TRP A 92 -5.94 -11.88 -0.87
CA TRP A 92 -4.66 -12.00 -0.19
C TRP A 92 -4.56 -11.04 0.99
N GLN A 93 -4.88 -9.75 0.80
CA GLN A 93 -4.82 -8.71 1.85
C GLN A 93 -5.76 -8.98 3.03
N LEU A 94 -6.92 -9.58 2.78
CA LEU A 94 -7.83 -10.02 3.82
C LEU A 94 -7.30 -11.25 4.57
N ASN A 95 -6.74 -12.23 3.85
CA ASN A 95 -6.36 -13.51 4.44
C ASN A 95 -5.00 -13.49 5.16
N TYR A 96 -3.98 -12.78 4.66
CA TYR A 96 -2.62 -12.86 5.22
C TYR A 96 -2.54 -12.37 6.67
N ARG A 97 -3.43 -11.46 7.07
CA ARG A 97 -3.53 -10.90 8.44
C ARG A 97 -4.39 -11.75 9.37
N ASN A 98 -5.13 -12.74 8.84
CA ASN A 98 -6.10 -13.50 9.61
C ASN A 98 -5.43 -14.58 10.46
N LEU A 99 -5.79 -14.60 11.74
CA LEU A 99 -5.33 -15.57 12.72
C LEU A 99 -6.52 -16.14 13.50
N GLN A 100 -6.75 -17.44 13.35
CA GLN A 100 -7.84 -18.13 14.00
C GLN A 100 -7.38 -18.68 15.35
N LEU A 101 -7.83 -18.07 16.45
CA LEU A 101 -7.52 -18.49 17.83
C LEU A 101 -8.42 -19.61 18.38
N THR A 102 -9.49 -19.94 17.66
CA THR A 102 -10.45 -20.93 18.14
C THR A 102 -9.81 -22.32 18.21
N LYS A 103 -9.98 -23.00 19.34
CA LYS A 103 -9.50 -24.36 19.58
C LYS A 103 -10.61 -25.16 20.25
N GLN A 104 -10.94 -26.31 19.66
CA GLN A 104 -11.80 -27.31 20.26
C GLN A 104 -10.96 -28.43 20.87
N LEU A 105 -11.30 -28.81 22.10
CA LEU A 105 -10.59 -29.84 22.84
C LEU A 105 -10.86 -31.20 22.23
N THR A 106 -9.79 -31.92 21.89
CA THR A 106 -9.86 -33.34 21.52
C THR A 106 -10.12 -34.19 22.76
N ARG A 107 -10.49 -35.46 22.53
CA ARG A 107 -10.72 -36.42 23.63
C ARG A 107 -9.53 -36.55 24.60
N ALA A 108 -8.31 -36.29 24.12
CA ALA A 108 -7.07 -36.40 24.89
C ALA A 108 -6.76 -35.14 25.70
N GLU A 109 -7.27 -33.98 25.28
CA GLU A 109 -7.09 -32.70 25.97
C GLU A 109 -8.20 -32.44 26.99
N MET A 110 -9.33 -33.14 26.88
CA MET A 110 -10.42 -33.01 27.84
C MET A 110 -10.06 -33.64 29.20
N PRO A 111 -10.44 -33.00 30.32
CA PRO A 111 -10.04 -33.47 31.65
C PRO A 111 -10.69 -34.82 32.01
N GLY A 112 -9.90 -35.79 32.49
CA GLY A 112 -10.39 -37.11 32.93
C GLY A 112 -10.51 -38.14 31.80
N GLY A 113 -11.29 -39.20 32.01
CA GLY A 113 -11.49 -40.25 30.99
C GLY A 113 -10.35 -41.27 30.83
N GLY A 114 -9.42 -41.33 31.79
CA GLY A 114 -8.35 -42.33 31.82
C GLY A 114 -8.76 -43.73 32.30
N LYS A 115 -9.90 -43.86 33.01
CA LYS A 115 -10.45 -45.15 33.45
C LYS A 115 -11.53 -45.63 32.49
N LYS A 116 -11.50 -46.94 32.16
CA LYS A 116 -12.56 -47.59 31.40
C LYS A 116 -13.89 -47.54 32.18
N PRO A 117 -15.01 -47.07 31.58
CA PRO A 117 -16.26 -46.89 32.31
C PRO A 117 -16.88 -48.18 32.86
N TRP A 118 -16.82 -49.27 32.09
CA TRP A 118 -17.31 -50.59 32.47
C TRP A 118 -16.51 -51.71 31.76
N PRO A 119 -16.51 -52.96 32.29
CA PRO A 119 -15.81 -54.07 31.67
C PRO A 119 -16.34 -54.36 30.26
N GLN A 120 -15.50 -54.95 29.42
CA GLN A 120 -15.81 -55.16 27.99
C GLN A 120 -17.05 -56.04 27.78
N LYS A 121 -17.29 -57.02 28.64
CA LYS A 121 -18.38 -58.01 28.52
C LYS A 121 -19.20 -58.05 29.81
N LYS A 122 -20.33 -58.78 29.78
CA LYS A 122 -21.23 -59.07 30.92
C LYS A 122 -22.12 -57.91 31.41
N THR A 123 -22.07 -56.75 30.78
CA THR A 123 -22.87 -55.57 31.19
C THR A 123 -24.10 -55.30 30.33
N GLY A 124 -24.25 -55.94 29.17
CA GLY A 124 -25.34 -55.69 28.22
C GLY A 124 -25.31 -54.30 27.56
N ARG A 125 -24.26 -53.51 27.79
CA ARG A 125 -24.09 -52.15 27.24
C ARG A 125 -23.11 -52.16 26.06
N ALA A 126 -23.16 -51.10 25.24
CA ALA A 126 -22.20 -50.89 24.16
C ALA A 126 -20.75 -50.88 24.66
N HIS A 127 -19.81 -51.33 23.83
CA HIS A 127 -18.39 -51.36 24.16
C HIS A 127 -17.78 -49.95 24.12
N VAL A 128 -17.17 -49.52 25.23
CA VAL A 128 -16.63 -48.16 25.37
C VAL A 128 -15.24 -48.20 26.02
N GLY A 129 -14.32 -47.40 25.47
CA GLY A 129 -12.98 -47.21 26.00
C GLY A 129 -12.84 -46.05 27.00
N SER A 130 -13.50 -44.92 26.73
CA SER A 130 -13.40 -43.70 27.56
C SER A 130 -14.69 -42.88 27.51
N ILE A 131 -15.03 -42.22 28.62
CA ILE A 131 -16.13 -41.24 28.70
C ILE A 131 -15.87 -39.97 27.88
N ARG A 132 -14.62 -39.70 27.48
CA ARG A 132 -14.26 -38.51 26.68
C ARG A 132 -14.31 -38.74 25.18
N SER A 133 -14.79 -39.91 24.75
CA SER A 133 -14.94 -40.22 23.33
C SER A 133 -16.02 -39.33 22.68
N PRO A 134 -15.93 -38.99 21.38
CA PRO A 134 -16.82 -38.02 20.73
C PRO A 134 -18.32 -38.35 20.78
N GLN A 135 -18.67 -39.64 20.87
CA GLN A 135 -20.05 -40.10 20.98
C GLN A 135 -20.71 -39.82 22.35
N PHE A 136 -19.93 -39.44 23.36
CA PHE A 136 -20.44 -39.12 24.69
C PHE A 136 -20.78 -37.63 24.83
N ILE A 137 -21.78 -37.35 25.68
CA ILE A 137 -22.05 -35.98 26.15
C ILE A 137 -20.81 -35.46 26.89
N ARG A 138 -20.35 -34.25 26.55
CA ARG A 138 -19.07 -33.67 27.03
C ARG A 138 -17.84 -34.51 26.65
N GLY A 139 -17.94 -35.26 25.56
CA GLY A 139 -16.82 -35.88 24.85
C GLY A 139 -16.04 -34.86 24.03
N GLY A 140 -14.80 -35.20 23.68
CA GLY A 140 -13.96 -34.35 22.84
C GLY A 140 -14.41 -34.35 21.37
N PHE A 141 -14.11 -33.27 20.65
CA PHE A 141 -14.42 -33.17 19.23
C PHE A 141 -13.48 -34.05 18.40
N ALA A 142 -14.02 -34.84 17.46
CA ALA A 142 -13.22 -35.70 16.56
C ALA A 142 -12.50 -34.87 15.49
N HIS A 143 -13.26 -34.08 14.72
CA HIS A 143 -12.77 -33.17 13.69
C HIS A 143 -13.08 -31.73 14.08
N GLY A 144 -12.60 -31.33 15.25
CA GLY A 144 -12.76 -29.97 15.75
C GLY A 144 -11.71 -29.02 15.19
N VAL A 145 -12.00 -27.72 15.29
CA VAL A 145 -11.02 -26.68 14.97
C VAL A 145 -9.79 -26.85 15.86
N ARG A 146 -8.61 -26.92 15.24
CA ARG A 146 -7.32 -26.96 15.94
C ARG A 146 -6.73 -25.56 15.88
N GLY A 147 -6.54 -24.95 17.05
CA GLY A 147 -5.96 -23.59 17.14
C GLY A 147 -4.44 -23.60 17.14
N PRO A 148 -3.79 -22.44 17.27
CA PRO A 148 -4.06 -21.28 16.42
C PRO A 148 -3.71 -21.61 14.95
N LYS A 149 -4.57 -21.24 14.01
CA LYS A 149 -4.34 -21.47 12.58
C LYS A 149 -4.12 -20.15 11.85
N THR A 150 -3.07 -20.08 11.04
CA THR A 150 -2.75 -18.92 10.22
C THR A 150 -3.14 -19.16 8.76
N TRP A 151 -3.67 -18.13 8.10
CA TRP A 151 -3.93 -18.11 6.66
C TRP A 151 -2.88 -17.34 5.87
N PHE A 152 -1.66 -17.31 6.42
CA PHE A 152 -0.56 -16.60 5.84
C PHE A 152 -0.06 -17.29 4.57
N TYR A 153 -0.02 -16.53 3.49
CA TYR A 153 0.73 -16.85 2.27
C TYR A 153 1.19 -15.55 1.62
N MET A 154 2.30 -15.60 0.89
CA MET A 154 2.83 -14.44 0.18
C MET A 154 2.45 -14.51 -1.30
N LEU A 155 1.76 -13.47 -1.78
CA LEU A 155 1.45 -13.32 -3.20
C LEU A 155 2.69 -12.79 -3.95
N PRO A 156 3.05 -13.36 -5.11
CA PRO A 156 4.19 -12.89 -5.91
C PRO A 156 4.12 -11.40 -6.20
N ASP A 157 5.27 -10.72 -6.10
CA ASP A 157 5.41 -9.26 -6.25
C ASP A 157 4.80 -8.75 -7.56
N ALA A 158 5.04 -9.46 -8.67
CA ALA A 158 4.51 -9.10 -9.98
C ALA A 158 2.96 -9.11 -10.02
N ILE A 159 2.32 -10.04 -9.31
CA ILE A 159 0.86 -10.10 -9.22
C ILE A 159 0.34 -8.96 -8.34
N ARG A 160 1.06 -8.63 -7.27
CA ARG A 160 0.73 -7.50 -6.40
C ARG A 160 0.80 -6.17 -7.13
N LEU A 161 1.88 -5.95 -7.86
CA LEU A 161 2.10 -4.75 -8.64
C LEU A 161 1.05 -4.58 -9.76
N LYS A 162 0.78 -5.65 -10.52
CA LYS A 162 -0.25 -5.61 -11.57
C LYS A 162 -1.65 -5.36 -11.01
N GLY A 163 -1.98 -5.92 -9.85
CA GLY A 163 -3.27 -5.63 -9.20
C GLY A 163 -3.42 -4.16 -8.81
N LEU A 164 -2.34 -3.53 -8.34
CA LEU A 164 -2.33 -2.09 -8.06
C LEU A 164 -2.54 -1.26 -9.33
N CYS A 165 -1.84 -1.58 -10.42
CA CYS A 165 -2.00 -0.89 -11.71
C CYS A 165 -3.43 -1.04 -12.25
N VAL A 166 -4.02 -2.24 -12.14
CA VAL A 166 -5.42 -2.48 -12.52
C VAL A 166 -6.37 -1.63 -11.67
N ALA A 167 -6.16 -1.54 -10.36
CA ALA A 167 -7.00 -0.71 -9.49
C ALA A 167 -6.93 0.77 -9.87
N LEU A 168 -5.73 1.30 -10.12
CA LEU A 168 -5.53 2.68 -10.57
C LEU A 168 -6.14 2.93 -11.95
N THR A 169 -5.98 1.99 -12.88
CA THR A 169 -6.58 2.08 -14.21
C THR A 169 -8.11 2.11 -14.13
N ILE A 170 -8.72 1.26 -13.28
CA ILE A 170 -10.17 1.24 -13.08
C ILE A 170 -10.66 2.59 -12.53
N LYS A 171 -10.00 3.12 -11.49
CA LYS A 171 -10.35 4.45 -10.94
C LYS A 171 -10.23 5.56 -11.96
N HIS A 172 -9.19 5.53 -12.80
CA HIS A 172 -9.02 6.51 -13.86
C HIS A 172 -10.12 6.41 -14.94
N ILE A 173 -10.44 5.20 -15.41
CA ILE A 173 -11.48 4.97 -16.42
C ILE A 173 -12.88 5.35 -15.91
N GLN A 174 -13.14 5.16 -14.61
CA GLN A 174 -14.41 5.51 -13.97
C GLN A 174 -14.54 7.00 -13.64
N ASN A 175 -13.51 7.82 -13.91
CA ASN A 175 -13.40 9.22 -13.48
C ASN A 175 -13.41 9.42 -11.95
N ASP A 176 -13.03 8.38 -11.20
CA ASP A 176 -12.94 8.39 -9.74
C ASP A 176 -11.55 8.78 -9.23
N LEU A 177 -10.57 8.91 -10.13
CA LEU A 177 -9.21 9.36 -9.83
C LEU A 177 -9.12 10.88 -10.00
N VAL A 178 -8.84 11.58 -8.91
CA VAL A 178 -8.66 13.03 -8.90
C VAL A 178 -7.22 13.35 -8.52
N ILE A 179 -6.61 14.29 -9.24
CA ILE A 179 -5.26 14.76 -8.96
C ILE A 179 -5.37 16.19 -8.43
N VAL A 180 -4.73 16.43 -7.30
CA VAL A 180 -4.68 17.73 -6.63
C VAL A 180 -3.25 18.23 -6.65
N ASP A 181 -3.05 19.53 -6.87
CA ASP A 181 -1.70 20.11 -6.89
C ASP A 181 -0.99 19.96 -5.54
N ASP A 182 -1.56 20.56 -4.49
CA ASP A 182 -1.09 20.46 -3.10
C ASP A 182 -2.28 20.46 -2.12
N PHE A 183 -2.28 19.58 -1.12
CA PHE A 183 -3.33 19.55 -0.08
C PHE A 183 -3.29 20.73 0.89
N SER A 184 -2.17 21.46 0.95
CA SER A 184 -2.05 22.69 1.74
C SER A 184 -2.92 23.84 1.21
N THR A 185 -3.51 23.69 0.02
CA THR A 185 -4.37 24.70 -0.59
C THR A 185 -5.78 24.75 0.00
N LEU A 186 -6.10 23.84 0.93
CA LEU A 186 -7.38 23.80 1.64
C LEU A 186 -7.55 25.01 2.57
N GLU A 187 -8.54 25.85 2.26
CA GLU A 187 -8.78 27.13 2.96
C GLU A 187 -9.30 26.95 4.40
N SER A 188 -10.18 25.97 4.62
CA SER A 188 -10.85 25.74 5.90
C SER A 188 -10.47 24.38 6.51
N ASP A 189 -10.37 24.32 7.84
CA ASP A 189 -10.26 23.07 8.60
C ASP A 189 -11.62 22.47 8.99
N SER A 190 -12.72 23.04 8.49
CA SER A 190 -14.07 22.56 8.76
C SER A 190 -14.42 21.31 7.93
N LYS A 191 -15.10 20.36 8.59
CA LYS A 191 -15.65 19.16 7.95
C LYS A 191 -16.72 19.47 6.90
N ASP A 192 -17.50 20.52 7.14
CA ASP A 192 -18.60 20.92 6.25
C ASP A 192 -18.05 21.37 4.90
N PHE A 193 -16.94 22.10 4.90
CA PHE A 193 -16.24 22.50 3.67
C PHE A 193 -15.75 21.31 2.83
N LEU A 194 -15.23 20.24 3.46
CA LEU A 194 -14.85 19.03 2.74
C LEU A 194 -16.07 18.29 2.16
N ASN A 195 -17.19 18.27 2.88
CA ASN A 195 -18.44 17.69 2.37
C ASN A 195 -18.97 18.50 1.18
N ASP A 196 -18.95 19.83 1.28
CA ASP A 196 -19.38 20.72 0.19
C ASP A 196 -18.52 20.53 -1.06
N ILE A 197 -17.19 20.37 -0.90
CA ILE A 197 -16.28 20.02 -1.99
C ILE A 197 -16.67 18.67 -2.62
N ALA A 198 -16.90 17.64 -1.79
CA ALA A 198 -17.21 16.31 -2.28
C ALA A 198 -18.57 16.26 -3.00
N GLU A 199 -19.57 17.00 -2.51
CA GLU A 199 -20.89 17.10 -3.12
C GLU A 199 -20.85 17.89 -4.43
N SER A 200 -20.25 19.09 -4.42
CA SER A 200 -20.16 19.95 -5.61
C SER A 200 -19.37 19.33 -6.75
N ARG A 201 -18.31 18.56 -6.44
CA ARG A 201 -17.44 17.90 -7.42
C ARG A 201 -17.85 16.46 -7.73
N ASN A 202 -18.96 15.98 -7.14
CA ASN A 202 -19.45 14.61 -7.28
C ASN A 202 -18.41 13.52 -6.96
N TRP A 203 -17.68 13.67 -5.86
CA TRP A 203 -16.68 12.69 -5.42
C TRP A 203 -17.26 11.43 -4.78
N GLY A 204 -18.57 11.32 -4.67
CA GLY A 204 -19.25 10.21 -4.02
C GLY A 204 -19.21 10.32 -2.50
N TYR A 205 -19.58 9.23 -1.83
CA TYR A 205 -19.75 9.22 -0.37
C TYR A 205 -18.41 9.10 0.37
N SER A 206 -17.43 8.44 -0.23
CA SER A 206 -16.20 8.03 0.44
C SER A 206 -14.96 8.39 -0.37
N VAL A 207 -13.99 9.02 0.28
CA VAL A 207 -12.83 9.63 -0.39
C VAL A 207 -11.53 9.22 0.32
N LEU A 208 -10.54 8.82 -0.47
CA LEU A 208 -9.18 8.54 0.01
C LEU A 208 -8.20 9.59 -0.47
N PHE A 209 -7.65 10.38 0.45
CA PHE A 209 -6.56 11.32 0.18
C PHE A 209 -5.21 10.61 0.34
N VAL A 210 -4.33 10.76 -0.66
CA VAL A 210 -2.99 10.18 -0.65
C VAL A 210 -1.92 11.23 -0.87
N GLU A 211 -1.03 11.37 0.12
CA GLU A 211 0.10 12.29 0.12
C GLU A 211 1.44 11.53 -0.02
N GLU A 212 2.50 12.20 -0.46
CA GLU A 212 3.81 11.58 -0.65
C GLU A 212 4.37 10.99 0.66
N ASN A 213 4.34 11.81 1.72
CA ASN A 213 4.93 11.52 3.02
C ASN A 213 3.87 11.45 4.13
N ALA A 214 4.30 11.13 5.35
CA ALA A 214 3.42 11.14 6.53
C ALA A 214 3.08 12.56 7.02
N GLU A 215 3.84 13.56 6.57
CA GLU A 215 3.58 14.97 6.86
C GLU A 215 2.45 15.46 5.94
N VAL A 216 1.32 15.79 6.54
CA VAL A 216 0.12 16.24 5.84
C VAL A 216 -0.30 17.60 6.38
N ALA A 217 -0.94 18.42 5.55
CA ALA A 217 -1.46 19.73 5.93
C ALA A 217 -2.40 19.63 7.15
N ALA A 218 -2.17 20.47 8.17
CA ALA A 218 -2.93 20.43 9.43
C ALA A 218 -4.44 20.65 9.23
N ASN A 219 -4.83 21.49 8.27
CA ASN A 219 -6.24 21.75 7.95
C ASN A 219 -6.94 20.48 7.46
N LEU A 220 -6.30 19.73 6.55
CA LEU A 220 -6.86 18.49 6.02
C LEU A 220 -7.01 17.44 7.13
N VAL A 221 -5.99 17.29 7.98
CA VAL A 221 -6.04 16.32 9.09
C VAL A 221 -7.24 16.60 10.01
N LYS A 222 -7.37 17.84 10.49
CA LYS A 222 -8.50 18.24 11.35
C LYS A 222 -9.85 18.04 10.69
N ALA A 223 -9.98 18.42 9.41
CA ALA A 223 -11.24 18.31 8.69
C ALA A 223 -11.65 16.84 8.47
N THR A 224 -10.67 15.93 8.28
CA THR A 224 -10.94 14.49 8.11
C THR A 224 -11.12 13.72 9.41
N GLU A 225 -10.60 14.19 10.54
CA GLU A 225 -10.66 13.48 11.83
C GLU A 225 -12.11 13.20 12.27
N ASP A 226 -13.01 14.14 12.00
CA ASP A 226 -14.44 14.04 12.32
C ASP A 226 -15.25 13.20 11.30
N LEU A 227 -14.68 12.89 10.13
CA LEU A 227 -15.40 12.29 9.00
C LEU A 227 -14.91 10.87 8.70
N PRO A 228 -15.63 9.81 9.11
CA PRO A 228 -15.17 8.43 8.91
C PRO A 228 -15.13 8.00 7.42
N SER A 229 -15.90 8.67 6.56
CA SER A 229 -15.96 8.40 5.12
C SER A 229 -14.73 8.91 4.37
N PHE A 230 -14.06 9.91 4.92
CA PHE A 230 -12.86 10.51 4.35
C PHE A 230 -11.64 9.98 5.11
N ASN A 231 -10.63 9.50 4.41
CA ASN A 231 -9.43 9.01 5.07
C ASN A 231 -8.19 9.54 4.37
N ILE A 232 -7.15 9.79 5.16
CA ILE A 232 -5.83 10.19 4.67
C ILE A 232 -4.90 8.99 4.80
N MET A 233 -4.09 8.76 3.77
CA MET A 233 -3.10 7.70 3.75
C MET A 233 -1.79 8.19 3.13
N PRO A 234 -0.62 7.91 3.72
CA PRO A 234 0.64 8.18 3.04
C PRO A 234 0.86 7.19 1.90
N LEU A 235 1.59 7.60 0.86
CA LEU A 235 1.77 6.82 -0.37
C LEU A 235 2.34 5.42 -0.12
N TYR A 236 3.25 5.26 0.85
CA TYR A 236 3.82 3.94 1.17
C TYR A 236 2.81 2.94 1.75
N GLY A 237 1.66 3.41 2.26
CA GLY A 237 0.55 2.59 2.75
C GLY A 237 -0.49 2.23 1.68
N LEU A 238 -0.35 2.78 0.46
CA LEU A 238 -1.31 2.59 -0.61
C LEU A 238 -1.46 1.11 -0.99
N ASN A 239 -2.70 0.65 -1.06
CA ASN A 239 -3.00 -0.76 -1.23
C ASN A 239 -4.30 -0.96 -2.04
N CYS A 240 -4.43 -2.10 -2.71
CA CYS A 240 -5.60 -2.40 -3.55
C CYS A 240 -6.92 -2.39 -2.78
N PHE A 241 -6.96 -2.93 -1.56
CA PHE A 241 -8.17 -2.94 -0.73
C PHE A 241 -8.67 -1.52 -0.42
N SER A 242 -7.77 -0.61 -0.03
CA SER A 242 -8.11 0.78 0.25
C SER A 242 -8.59 1.50 -1.00
N ILE A 243 -7.89 1.36 -2.13
CA ILE A 243 -8.34 1.98 -3.40
C ILE A 243 -9.76 1.52 -3.77
N MET A 244 -10.09 0.25 -3.54
CA MET A 244 -11.41 -0.30 -3.85
C MET A 244 -12.48 -0.03 -2.78
N LYS A 245 -12.07 0.27 -1.55
CA LYS A 245 -13.00 0.56 -0.44
C LYS A 245 -13.63 1.96 -0.59
N TYR A 246 -12.88 2.92 -1.10
CA TYR A 246 -13.34 4.30 -1.28
C TYR A 246 -13.82 4.52 -2.71
N ASP A 247 -14.82 5.39 -2.89
CA ASP A 247 -15.39 5.72 -4.19
C ASP A 247 -14.42 6.56 -5.00
N THR A 248 -13.85 7.61 -4.41
CA THR A 248 -12.83 8.44 -5.07
C THR A 248 -11.46 8.33 -4.44
N LEU A 249 -10.45 8.37 -5.31
CA LEU A 249 -9.04 8.39 -4.95
C LEU A 249 -8.47 9.75 -5.33
N VAL A 250 -8.03 10.52 -4.33
CA VAL A 250 -7.46 11.84 -4.51
C VAL A 250 -5.95 11.77 -4.24
N LEU A 251 -5.13 12.00 -5.27
CA LEU A 251 -3.67 11.98 -5.17
C LEU A 251 -3.10 13.41 -5.25
N SER A 252 -2.17 13.73 -4.36
CA SER A 252 -1.29 14.91 -4.53
C SER A 252 -0.39 14.72 -5.77
N LYS A 253 -0.08 15.79 -6.50
CA LYS A 253 0.79 15.76 -7.69
C LYS A 253 2.15 15.15 -7.36
N LYS A 254 2.70 15.47 -6.18
CA LYS A 254 3.95 14.88 -5.68
C LYS A 254 3.82 13.38 -5.42
N ALA A 255 2.71 12.97 -4.79
CA ALA A 255 2.42 11.56 -4.50
C ALA A 255 2.29 10.74 -5.80
N LEU A 256 1.65 11.30 -6.83
CA LEU A 256 1.51 10.67 -8.14
C LEU A 256 2.86 10.42 -8.80
N LEU A 257 3.72 11.44 -8.88
CA LEU A 257 5.05 11.29 -9.48
C LEU A 257 5.89 10.22 -8.76
N LYS A 258 5.86 10.24 -7.42
CA LYS A 258 6.56 9.24 -6.61
C LYS A 258 5.98 7.84 -6.79
N LEU A 259 4.66 7.72 -6.95
CA LEU A 259 3.97 6.46 -7.22
C LEU A 259 4.44 5.88 -8.55
N GLU A 260 4.43 6.68 -9.61
CA GLU A 260 4.89 6.25 -10.94
C GLU A 260 6.35 5.81 -10.91
N GLU A 261 7.22 6.56 -10.23
CA GLU A 261 8.65 6.26 -10.11
C GLU A 261 8.86 4.86 -9.50
N ARG A 262 8.13 4.58 -8.41
CA ARG A 262 8.24 3.30 -7.69
C ARG A 262 7.71 2.13 -8.50
N ILE A 263 6.57 2.31 -9.18
CA ILE A 263 5.98 1.23 -10.00
C ILE A 263 6.88 0.92 -11.20
N LEU A 264 7.35 1.94 -11.92
CA LEU A 264 8.26 1.78 -13.05
C LEU A 264 9.59 1.14 -12.64
N PHE A 265 10.14 1.55 -11.49
CA PHE A 265 11.31 0.90 -10.93
C PHE A 265 11.08 -0.60 -10.74
N HIS A 266 9.93 -1.01 -10.19
CA HIS A 266 9.63 -2.44 -10.00
C HIS A 266 9.34 -3.20 -11.29
N PHE A 267 8.82 -2.55 -12.33
CA PHE A 267 8.68 -3.17 -13.66
C PHE A 267 10.04 -3.39 -14.35
N ASN A 268 10.96 -2.45 -14.17
CA ASN A 268 12.25 -2.46 -14.86
C ASN A 268 13.38 -3.09 -14.05
N ARG A 269 13.19 -3.30 -12.74
CA ARG A 269 14.18 -3.95 -11.88
C ARG A 269 14.42 -5.38 -12.35
N SER A 270 15.68 -5.74 -12.56
CA SER A 270 16.06 -7.13 -12.78
C SER A 270 15.71 -7.98 -11.56
N GLU A 271 14.86 -9.00 -11.71
CA GLU A 271 14.66 -10.00 -10.65
C GLU A 271 15.99 -10.69 -10.30
N THR A 272 16.12 -11.17 -9.06
CA THR A 272 17.22 -12.07 -8.66
C THR A 272 17.25 -13.38 -9.47
N LEU A 273 16.16 -13.74 -10.16
CA LEU A 273 16.04 -14.89 -11.05
C LEU A 273 16.18 -14.57 -12.55
N LEU A 274 16.27 -13.31 -12.95
CA LEU A 274 16.49 -12.92 -14.35
C LEU A 274 17.98 -12.67 -14.62
N LYS A 275 18.78 -13.74 -14.61
CA LYS A 275 20.18 -13.77 -15.09
C LYS A 275 20.36 -13.13 -16.48
N LYS A 276 19.28 -13.01 -17.26
CA LYS A 276 19.26 -12.46 -18.62
C LYS A 276 19.27 -10.93 -18.70
N TYR A 277 18.83 -10.20 -17.66
CA TYR A 277 18.85 -8.73 -17.63
C TYR A 277 20.04 -8.13 -16.87
N LYS A 278 20.92 -8.96 -16.32
CA LYS A 278 22.24 -8.56 -15.80
C LYS A 278 22.98 -7.65 -16.80
N TYR A 279 22.77 -7.87 -18.11
CA TYR A 279 23.42 -7.12 -19.18
C TYR A 279 23.06 -5.64 -19.27
N LYS A 280 21.90 -5.16 -18.77
CA LYS A 280 21.55 -3.75 -18.93
C LYS A 280 22.25 -2.87 -17.90
N ASP A 281 22.16 -3.24 -16.62
CA ASP A 281 22.89 -2.58 -15.53
C ASP A 281 24.41 -2.80 -15.66
N ILE A 282 24.84 -3.99 -16.10
CA ILE A 282 26.26 -4.22 -16.43
C ILE A 282 26.69 -3.40 -17.63
N LYS A 283 25.86 -3.20 -18.66
CA LYS A 283 26.23 -2.39 -19.82
C LYS A 283 26.42 -0.92 -19.43
N GLU A 284 25.53 -0.35 -18.62
CA GLU A 284 25.72 1.02 -18.12
C GLU A 284 26.95 1.12 -17.23
N LYS A 285 27.17 0.13 -16.36
CA LYS A 285 28.37 0.07 -15.53
C LYS A 285 29.66 -0.07 -16.36
N ILE A 286 29.68 -0.94 -17.37
CA ILE A 286 30.81 -1.12 -18.30
C ILE A 286 31.03 0.12 -19.17
N LEU A 287 29.96 0.76 -19.64
CA LEU A 287 30.08 2.00 -20.42
C LEU A 287 30.64 3.13 -19.56
N ASN A 288 30.23 3.23 -18.30
CA ASN A 288 30.76 4.20 -17.35
C ASN A 288 32.22 3.90 -16.97
N GLU A 289 32.56 2.63 -16.72
CA GLU A 289 33.94 2.17 -16.49
C GLU A 289 34.82 2.46 -17.71
N GLY A 290 34.34 2.21 -18.93
CA GLY A 290 35.06 2.50 -20.19
C GLY A 290 35.21 3.99 -20.51
N SER A 291 34.29 4.85 -20.06
CA SER A 291 34.48 6.30 -20.17
C SER A 291 35.59 6.84 -19.25
N ASP A 292 35.92 6.14 -18.16
CA ASP A 292 37.03 6.47 -17.26
C ASP A 292 38.38 5.89 -17.73
N GLU A 293 38.42 5.05 -18.78
CA GLU A 293 39.67 4.49 -19.33
C GLU A 293 40.50 5.52 -20.12
N ASN A 294 39.89 6.62 -20.59
CA ASN A 294 40.58 7.71 -21.30
C ASN A 294 41.03 8.85 -20.36
N ASN A 295 41.04 8.62 -19.05
CA ASN A 295 41.39 9.65 -18.07
C ASN A 295 42.92 9.82 -18.05
N GLU A 296 43.44 10.94 -18.59
CA GLU A 296 44.90 11.24 -18.70
C GLU A 296 45.69 11.08 -17.39
N LYS A 297 45.01 11.06 -16.24
CA LYS A 297 45.59 11.05 -14.91
C LYS A 297 45.82 9.65 -14.32
N TYR A 298 45.15 8.61 -14.81
CA TYR A 298 45.27 7.25 -14.26
C TYR A 298 45.34 6.20 -15.38
N ALA A 299 46.38 5.36 -15.37
CA ALA A 299 46.52 4.29 -16.34
C ALA A 299 45.52 3.14 -16.03
N PRO A 300 45.03 2.42 -17.06
CA PRO A 300 44.10 1.30 -16.86
C PRO A 300 44.77 0.17 -16.07
N PHE A 301 44.02 -0.43 -15.14
CA PHE A 301 44.47 -1.62 -14.41
C PHE A 301 44.55 -2.81 -15.38
N ILE A 302 45.71 -3.48 -15.40
CA ILE A 302 45.95 -4.75 -16.12
C ILE A 302 45.23 -5.90 -15.42
#